data_AF-A0A812Y592-F1
#
_entry.id   AF-A0A812Y592-F1
#
_cell.length_a   1.000
_cell.length_b   1.000
_cell.length_c   1.000
_cell.angle_alpha   90.00
_cell.angle_beta   90.00
_cell.angle_gamma   90.00
#
_symmetry.space_group_name_H-M   'P 1'
#
loop_
_entity.id
_entity.type
_entity.pdbx_description
1 polymer ?
#
loop_
_entity_poly.entity_id
_entity_poly.type
_entity_poly.pdbx_seq_one_letter_code
_entity_poly.pdbx_strand_id
1 'polypeptide(L)' 'MLRPLSLPAWFGLAAAAAAAVPRVAVVGAGINGGSAVHFLRDLLGDGVDITVFEANREPGGRTLT' A
#
# COMPACT_ATOMS: atom_id res chain seq x y z
N MET A 1 26.86 -11.57 38.27
CA MET A 1 26.91 -11.82 36.81
C MET A 1 25.56 -12.35 36.36
N LEU A 2 24.79 -11.58 35.59
CA LEU A 2 23.47 -12.00 35.06
C LEU A 2 23.68 -12.58 33.65
N ARG A 3 23.16 -13.79 33.38
CA ARG A 3 23.21 -14.40 32.04
C ARG A 3 22.18 -13.71 31.14
N PRO A 4 22.48 -13.47 29.85
CA PRO A 4 21.47 -12.98 28.93
C PRO A 4 20.37 -14.03 28.76
N LEU A 5 19.11 -13.63 28.97
CA LEU A 5 17.95 -14.44 28.67
C LEU A 5 17.87 -14.60 27.15
N SER A 6 18.02 -15.83 26.65
CA SER A 6 17.74 -16.13 25.25
C SER A 6 16.23 -16.02 25.03
N LEU A 7 15.81 -15.06 24.21
CA LEU A 7 14.42 -14.96 23.78
C LEU A 7 14.00 -16.27 23.10
N PRO A 8 12.83 -16.83 23.44
CA PRO A 8 12.41 -18.10 22.89
C PRO A 8 12.05 -17.96 21.39
N ALA A 9 12.32 -19.01 20.62
CA ALA A 9 12.27 -19.03 19.15
C ALA A 9 10.92 -18.62 18.52
N TRP A 10 9.84 -18.54 19.31
CA TRP A 10 8.53 -18.06 18.87
C TRP A 10 8.41 -16.53 18.80
N PHE A 11 9.38 -15.77 19.37
CA PHE A 11 9.53 -14.34 19.06
C PHE A 11 9.96 -14.08 17.60
N GLY A 12 10.37 -15.12 16.85
CA GLY A 12 10.79 -15.03 15.45
C GLY A 12 9.69 -15.30 14.41
N LEU A 13 8.45 -15.57 14.81
CA LEU A 13 7.39 -16.01 13.89
C LEU A 13 6.65 -14.86 13.17
N ALA A 14 7.25 -13.69 13.04
CA ALA A 14 6.68 -12.57 12.26
C ALA A 14 7.35 -12.39 10.88
N ALA A 15 8.43 -13.13 10.59
CA ALA A 15 9.27 -12.86 9.43
C ALA A 15 8.95 -13.69 8.17
N ALA A 16 7.98 -14.62 8.24
CA ALA A 16 7.85 -15.68 7.22
C ALA A 16 6.49 -15.79 6.52
N ALA A 17 5.60 -14.79 6.66
CA ALA A 17 4.73 -14.47 5.54
C ALA A 17 5.57 -13.55 4.67
N ALA A 18 6.15 -14.05 3.58
CA ALA A 18 6.79 -13.18 2.59
C ALA A 18 5.83 -12.01 2.35
N ALA A 19 6.24 -10.80 2.73
CA ALA A 19 5.38 -9.62 2.77
C ALA A 19 4.88 -9.38 1.35
N ALA A 20 3.74 -9.96 1.01
CA ALA A 20 3.18 -9.86 -0.32
C ALA A 20 2.96 -8.37 -0.55
N VAL A 21 3.56 -7.86 -1.62
CA VAL A 21 3.35 -6.48 -2.09
C VAL A 21 1.83 -6.23 -2.07
N PRO A 22 1.34 -5.28 -1.25
CA PRO A 22 -0.09 -4.99 -1.21
C PRO A 22 -0.55 -4.56 -2.61
N ARG A 23 -1.68 -5.11 -3.05
CA ARG A 23 -2.26 -4.81 -4.37
C ARG A 23 -3.58 -4.09 -4.18
N VAL A 24 -3.71 -2.91 -4.75
CA VAL A 24 -4.90 -2.04 -4.58
C VAL A 24 -5.48 -1.65 -5.93
N ALA A 25 -6.78 -1.86 -6.08
CA ALA A 25 -7.55 -1.33 -7.20
C ALA A 25 -8.25 -0.04 -6.75
N VAL A 26 -7.98 1.08 -7.43
CA VAL A 26 -8.68 2.35 -7.24
C VAL A 26 -9.62 2.54 -8.44
N VAL A 27 -10.92 2.72 -8.17
CA VAL A 27 -11.92 2.93 -9.21
C VAL A 27 -12.30 4.41 -9.26
N GLY A 28 -12.07 5.03 -10.42
CA GLY A 28 -12.19 6.47 -10.70
C GLY A 28 -10.84 7.18 -10.60
N ALA A 29 -10.45 7.90 -11.66
CA ALA A 29 -9.26 8.75 -11.73
C ALA A 29 -9.62 10.25 -11.67
N GLY A 30 -10.71 10.59 -10.98
CA GLY A 30 -10.99 11.96 -10.55
C GLY A 30 -10.12 12.38 -9.35
N ILE A 31 -10.37 13.58 -8.80
CA ILE A 31 -9.59 14.13 -7.68
C ILE A 31 -9.48 13.15 -6.50
N ASN A 32 -10.59 12.52 -6.11
CA ASN A 32 -10.61 11.57 -4.99
C ASN A 32 -9.75 10.32 -5.27
N GLY A 33 -9.76 9.82 -6.50
CA GLY A 33 -8.96 8.67 -6.90
C GLY A 33 -7.46 9.00 -6.90
N GLY A 34 -7.09 10.15 -7.47
CA GLY A 34 -5.72 10.65 -7.43
C GLY A 34 -5.23 10.87 -6.00
N SER A 35 -6.05 11.50 -5.14
CA SER A 35 -5.74 11.68 -3.72
C SER A 35 -5.59 10.34 -2.99
N ALA A 36 -6.47 9.37 -3.27
CA ALA A 36 -6.35 8.03 -2.68
C ALA A 36 -5.02 7.37 -3.05
N VAL A 37 -4.61 7.43 -4.31
CA VAL A 37 -3.30 6.90 -4.76
C VAL A 37 -2.15 7.58 -4.02
N HIS A 38 -2.19 8.91 -3.91
CA HIS A 38 -1.16 9.68 -3.21
C HIS A 38 -1.02 9.22 -1.74
N PHE A 39 -2.13 9.21 -0.99
CA PHE A 39 -2.08 8.81 0.42
C PHE A 39 -1.79 7.32 0.62
N LEU A 40 -2.20 6.45 -0.30
CA LEU A 40 -1.86 5.03 -0.25
C LEU A 40 -0.36 4.81 -0.43
N ARG A 41 0.30 5.57 -1.31
CA ARG A 41 1.76 5.52 -1.45
C ARG A 41 2.48 6.08 -0.24
N ASP A 42 2.01 7.19 0.30
CA ASP A 42 2.59 7.77 1.52
C ASP A 42 2.49 6.80 2.72
N LEU A 43 1.38 6.06 2.83
CA LEU A 43 1.14 5.11 3.92
C LEU A 43 1.85 3.76 3.74
N LEU A 44 1.82 3.20 2.53
CA LEU A 44 2.28 1.84 2.25
C LEU A 44 3.70 1.80 1.66
N GLY A 45 4.26 2.96 1.31
CA GLY A 45 5.52 3.10 0.60
C GLY A 45 5.41 2.78 -0.89
N ASP A 46 6.50 2.97 -1.63
CA ASP A 46 6.55 2.78 -3.09
C ASP A 46 6.44 1.31 -3.54
N GLY A 47 6.50 0.38 -2.59
CA GLY A 47 6.40 -1.06 -2.86
C GLY A 47 4.99 -1.55 -3.15
N VAL A 48 3.95 -0.73 -2.95
CA VAL A 48 2.55 -1.07 -3.23
C VAL A 48 2.27 -1.11 -4.74
N ASP A 49 1.56 -2.15 -5.21
CA ASP A 49 1.05 -2.24 -6.57
C ASP A 49 -0.35 -1.61 -6.64
N ILE A 50 -0.47 -0.44 -7.27
CA ILE A 50 -1.74 0.28 -7.40
C ILE A 50 -2.14 0.35 -8.86
N THR A 51 -3.32 -0.20 -9.17
CA THR A 51 -3.96 -0.05 -10.47
C THR A 51 -5.15 0.89 -10.35
N VAL A 52 -5.19 1.93 -11.18
CA VAL A 52 -6.31 2.87 -11.27
C VAL A 52 -7.14 2.56 -12.50
N PHE A 53 -8.46 2.42 -12.33
CA PHE A 53 -9.41 2.22 -13.41
C PHE A 53 -10.26 3.48 -13.58
N GLU A 54 -10.24 4.07 -14.78
CA GLU A 54 -11.09 5.20 -15.15
C GLU A 54 -12.06 4.75 -16.26
N ALA A 55 -13.32 5.16 -16.15
CA ALA A 55 -14.33 4.83 -17.14
C ALA A 55 -14.14 5.63 -18.44
N ASN A 56 -13.66 6.87 -18.30
CA ASN A 56 -13.39 7.76 -19.41
C ASN A 56 -12.00 7.52 -20.02
N ARG A 57 -11.80 8.04 -21.23
CA ARG A 57 -10.48 8.03 -21.87
C ARG A 57 -9.46 8.89 -21.12
N GLU A 58 -9.92 9.93 -20.45
CA GLU A 58 -9.07 10.93 -19.80
C GLU A 58 -9.31 10.94 -18.28
N PRO A 59 -8.23 11.00 -17.47
CA PRO A 59 -8.33 11.18 -16.02
C PRO A 59 -8.70 12.63 -15.67
N GLY A 60 -9.18 12.87 -14.45
CA GLY A 60 -9.54 14.20 -13.95
C GLY A 60 -11.01 14.34 -13.57
N GLY A 61 -11.87 13.45 -14.05
CA GLY A 61 -13.29 13.43 -13.70
C GLY A 61 -13.96 14.79 -13.96
N ARG A 62 -14.55 15.39 -12.91
CA ARG A 62 -15.25 16.69 -12.99
C ARG A 62 -14.33 17.91 -13.05
N THR A 63 -13.02 17.72 -12.93
CA THR A 63 -12.01 18.80 -12.90
C THR A 63 -11.23 18.87 -14.22
N LEU A 64 -11.53 18.00 -15.17
CA LEU A 64 -10.97 18.05 -16.52
C LEU A 64 -11.46 19.32 -17.22
N THR A 65 -10.52 20.14 -17.69
CA THR A 65 -10.76 21.44 -18.36
C THR A 65 -10.36 21.41 -19.81
#